data_AF-A0A6L5QHV2-F1
#
_entry.id   AF-A0A6L5QHV2-F1
#
_cell.length_a   1.000
_cell.length_b   1.000
_cell.length_c   1.000
_cell.angle_alpha   90.00
_cell.angle_beta   90.00
_cell.angle_gamma   90.00
#
_symmetry.space_group_name_H-M   'P 1'
#
loop_
_entity.id
_entity.type
_entity.pdbx_description
1 polymer ?
#
loop_
_entity_poly.entity_id
_entity_poly.type
_entity_poly.pdbx_seq_one_letter_code
_entity_poly.pdbx_strand_id
1 'polypeptide(L)'
;MSQEIPVQALAAIATLVAALIAGAISFVSLTMTKEQKTSEFRQAWIDALREDLSTFFACARAFARATEERHILGPNYKDQVSFPISDERVSDIRFQIAEVHYRIKLRLNSEEAEHKELMRLMVGAIVEQNKMIQQRGTSDATLKALELAADYASPILKKEWRRVKEGERPFRIARNWMAPAIVLVSVGFIVLIWTGTFKI
;
A
#
# COMPACT_ATOMS: atom_id res chain seq x y z
N MET A 1 14.79 -44.01 46.58
CA MET A 1 15.70 -44.20 45.43
C MET A 1 15.32 -43.21 44.35
N SER A 2 15.91 -42.02 44.35
CA SER A 2 15.90 -41.16 43.16
C SER A 2 16.86 -41.80 42.16
N GLN A 3 16.34 -42.32 41.05
CA GLN A 3 17.19 -42.72 39.94
C GLN A 3 17.86 -41.45 39.39
N GLU A 4 19.15 -41.31 39.61
CA GLU A 4 19.93 -40.22 39.02
C GLU A 4 20.00 -40.44 37.51
N ILE A 5 19.58 -39.43 36.76
CA ILE A 5 19.63 -39.47 35.31
C ILE A 5 21.10 -39.38 34.87
N PRO A 6 21.59 -40.27 33.99
CA PRO A 6 22.97 -40.23 33.52
C PRO A 6 23.31 -38.89 32.89
N VAL A 7 24.51 -38.35 33.18
CA VAL A 7 25.00 -37.07 32.62
C VAL A 7 24.89 -37.02 31.09
N GLN A 8 25.12 -38.15 30.42
CA GLN A 8 25.00 -38.29 28.98
C GLN A 8 23.55 -38.07 28.48
N ALA A 9 22.55 -38.54 29.23
CA ALA A 9 21.14 -38.32 28.90
C ALA A 9 20.76 -36.85 29.09
N LEU A 10 21.33 -36.19 30.09
CA LEU A 10 21.13 -34.76 30.36
C LEU A 10 21.70 -33.89 29.24
N ALA A 11 22.90 -34.21 28.75
CA ALA A 11 23.51 -33.58 27.59
C ALA A 11 22.69 -33.79 26.29
N ALA A 12 22.15 -35.00 26.08
CA ALA A 12 21.30 -35.29 24.94
C ALA A 12 19.98 -34.48 24.96
N ILE A 13 19.34 -34.39 26.13
CA ILE A 13 18.13 -33.57 26.32
C ILE A 13 18.43 -32.09 26.07
N ALA A 14 19.53 -31.57 26.63
CA ALA A 14 19.94 -30.18 26.41
C ALA A 14 20.18 -29.88 24.92
N THR A 15 20.84 -30.79 24.20
CA THR A 15 21.10 -30.63 22.76
C THR A 15 19.79 -30.66 21.95
N LEU A 16 18.87 -31.56 22.27
CA LEU A 16 17.56 -31.64 21.62
C LEU A 16 16.74 -30.36 21.84
N VAL A 17 16.71 -29.85 23.08
CA VAL A 17 16.00 -28.61 23.42
C VAL A 17 16.63 -27.42 22.71
N ALA A 18 17.97 -27.32 22.69
CA ALA A 18 18.68 -26.27 21.96
C ALA A 18 18.35 -26.31 20.45
N ALA A 19 18.32 -27.49 19.84
CA ALA A 19 17.95 -27.65 18.43
C ALA A 19 16.49 -27.23 18.14
N LEU A 20 15.55 -27.56 19.04
CA LEU A 20 14.15 -27.13 18.92
C LEU A 20 14.00 -25.62 19.05
N ILE A 21 14.70 -25.00 20.01
CA ILE A 21 14.72 -23.53 20.17
C ILE A 21 15.30 -22.88 18.91
N ALA A 22 16.43 -23.38 18.40
CA ALA A 22 17.05 -22.87 17.17
C ALA A 22 16.10 -22.99 15.96
N GLY A 23 15.42 -24.12 15.81
CA GLY A 23 14.40 -24.33 14.78
C GLY A 23 13.23 -23.34 14.90
N ALA A 24 12.75 -23.09 16.11
CA ALA A 24 11.67 -22.15 16.37
C ALA A 24 12.07 -20.70 16.08
N ILE A 25 13.29 -20.29 16.47
CA ILE A 25 13.87 -18.98 16.14
C ILE A 25 13.99 -18.82 14.62
N SER A 26 14.50 -19.84 13.93
CA SER A 26 14.62 -19.83 12.46
C SER A 26 13.25 -19.65 11.79
N PHE A 27 12.23 -20.38 12.25
CA PHE A 27 10.86 -20.24 11.74
C PHE A 27 10.29 -18.82 11.93
N VAL A 28 10.48 -18.23 13.11
CA VAL A 28 10.07 -16.84 13.39
C VAL A 28 10.80 -15.87 12.47
N SER A 29 12.11 -16.03 12.29
CA SER A 29 12.93 -15.18 11.42
C SER A 29 12.48 -15.26 9.96
N LEU A 30 12.22 -16.46 9.45
CA LEU A 30 11.72 -16.68 8.07
C LEU A 30 10.33 -16.05 7.88
N THR A 31 9.44 -16.21 8.86
CA THR A 31 8.11 -15.61 8.84
C THR A 31 8.21 -14.09 8.83
N MET A 32 9.05 -13.50 9.68
CA MET A 32 9.26 -12.05 9.72
C MET A 32 9.82 -11.53 8.41
N THR A 33 10.79 -12.23 7.81
CA THR A 33 11.41 -11.85 6.54
C THR A 33 10.39 -11.85 5.40
N LYS A 34 9.58 -12.91 5.32
CA LYS A 34 8.49 -12.99 4.34
C LYS A 34 7.51 -11.82 4.51
N GLU A 35 7.09 -11.54 5.73
CA GLU A 35 6.10 -10.49 6.02
C GLU A 35 6.64 -9.09 5.77
N GLN A 36 7.92 -8.86 6.08
CA GLN A 36 8.60 -7.63 5.72
C GLN A 36 8.59 -7.43 4.20
N LYS A 37 8.94 -8.46 3.42
CA LYS A 37 8.91 -8.38 1.95
C LYS A 37 7.52 -8.18 1.38
N THR A 38 6.51 -8.89 1.88
CA THR A 38 5.12 -8.67 1.49
C THR A 38 4.68 -7.24 1.82
N SER A 39 5.03 -6.73 3.00
CA SER A 39 4.71 -5.35 3.39
C SER A 39 5.39 -4.33 2.49
N GLU A 40 6.67 -4.51 2.17
CA GLU A 40 7.42 -3.67 1.21
C GLU A 40 6.72 -3.65 -0.16
N PHE A 41 6.32 -4.81 -0.70
CA PHE A 41 5.61 -4.87 -1.98
C PHE A 41 4.24 -4.20 -1.94
N ARG A 42 3.48 -4.34 -0.85
CA ARG A 42 2.19 -3.67 -0.69
C ARG A 42 2.35 -2.16 -0.54
N GLN A 43 3.36 -1.70 0.19
CA GLN A 43 3.69 -0.28 0.30
C GLN A 43 4.03 0.29 -1.07
N ALA A 44 4.91 -0.38 -1.83
CA ALA A 44 5.25 0.03 -3.20
C ALA A 44 4.01 0.11 -4.11
N TRP A 45 3.07 -0.83 -3.99
CA TRP A 45 1.80 -0.77 -4.72
C TRP A 45 0.94 0.43 -4.31
N ILE A 46 0.78 0.71 -3.01
CA ILE A 46 0.02 1.87 -2.51
C ILE A 46 0.67 3.19 -2.94
N ASP A 47 2.00 3.28 -2.83
CA ASP A 47 2.74 4.49 -3.17
C ASP A 47 2.65 4.78 -4.67
N ALA A 48 2.78 3.76 -5.52
CA ALA A 48 2.56 3.89 -6.96
C ALA A 48 1.12 4.32 -7.29
N LEU A 49 0.11 3.76 -6.59
CA LEU A 49 -1.27 4.19 -6.78
C LEU A 49 -1.48 5.65 -6.36
N ARG A 50 -0.88 6.09 -5.25
CA ARG A 50 -0.93 7.48 -4.78
C ARG A 50 -0.30 8.43 -5.81
N GLU A 51 0.86 8.06 -6.34
CA GLU A 51 1.57 8.84 -7.38
C GLU A 51 0.76 8.93 -8.68
N ASP A 52 0.22 7.81 -9.14
CA ASP A 52 -0.62 7.76 -10.34
C ASP A 52 -1.88 8.64 -10.16
N LEU A 53 -2.56 8.56 -9.00
CA LEU A 53 -3.73 9.38 -8.68
C LEU A 53 -3.39 10.87 -8.66
N SER A 54 -2.30 11.25 -7.98
CA SER A 54 -1.83 12.64 -7.94
C SER A 54 -1.56 13.17 -9.34
N THR A 55 -0.89 12.37 -10.17
CA THR A 55 -0.59 12.73 -11.55
C THR A 55 -1.87 12.87 -12.37
N PHE A 56 -2.81 11.93 -12.24
CA PHE A 56 -4.10 12.00 -12.91
C PHE A 56 -4.85 13.30 -12.59
N PHE A 57 -5.02 13.62 -11.31
CA PHE A 57 -5.78 14.79 -10.88
C PHE A 57 -5.08 16.09 -11.30
N ALA A 58 -3.75 16.18 -11.16
CA ALA A 58 -2.99 17.36 -11.57
C ALA A 58 -3.06 17.59 -13.09
N CYS A 59 -2.82 16.55 -13.89
CA CYS A 59 -2.84 16.64 -15.34
C CYS A 59 -4.25 16.92 -15.86
N ALA A 60 -5.27 16.24 -15.32
CA ALA A 60 -6.67 16.49 -15.71
C ALA A 60 -7.11 17.91 -15.38
N ARG A 61 -6.73 18.45 -14.21
CA ARG A 61 -6.99 19.84 -13.83
C ARG A 61 -6.31 20.83 -14.78
N ALA A 62 -5.02 20.61 -15.07
CA ALA A 62 -4.27 21.47 -15.99
C ALA A 62 -4.87 21.44 -17.40
N PHE A 63 -5.30 20.26 -17.87
CA PHE A 63 -5.95 20.11 -19.15
C PHE A 63 -7.30 20.83 -19.23
N ALA A 64 -8.10 20.75 -18.15
CA ALA A 64 -9.36 21.45 -18.06
C ALA A 64 -9.18 22.98 -18.20
N ARG A 65 -8.22 23.54 -17.48
CA ARG A 65 -7.90 24.98 -17.53
C ARG A 65 -7.35 25.43 -18.87
N ALA A 66 -6.38 24.71 -19.43
CA ALA A 66 -5.82 25.03 -20.75
C ALA A 66 -6.89 25.02 -21.85
N THR A 67 -7.83 24.07 -21.76
CA THR A 67 -8.94 23.98 -22.70
C THR A 67 -9.92 25.14 -22.54
N GLU A 68 -10.28 25.47 -21.30
CA GLU A 68 -11.14 26.61 -20.97
C GLU A 68 -10.55 27.94 -21.46
N GLU A 69 -9.28 28.21 -21.18
CA GLU A 69 -8.58 29.41 -21.65
C GLU A 69 -8.64 29.55 -23.18
N ARG A 70 -8.35 28.45 -23.88
CA ARG A 70 -8.42 28.41 -25.35
C ARG A 70 -9.84 28.65 -25.87
N HIS A 71 -10.86 28.18 -25.16
CA HIS A 71 -12.25 28.41 -25.55
C HIS A 71 -12.70 29.84 -25.34
N ILE A 72 -12.34 30.44 -24.19
CA ILE A 72 -12.76 31.80 -23.81
C ILE A 72 -12.01 32.86 -24.62
N LEU A 73 -10.69 32.70 -24.78
CA LEU A 73 -9.82 33.72 -25.37
C LEU A 73 -9.55 33.51 -26.88
N GLY A 74 -9.99 32.36 -27.42
CA GLY A 74 -9.89 32.04 -28.85
C GLY A 74 -8.49 31.61 -29.30
N PRO A 75 -8.20 31.64 -30.62
CA PRO A 75 -6.96 31.10 -31.19
C PRO A 75 -5.69 31.83 -30.70
N ASN A 76 -5.81 33.11 -30.32
CA ASN A 76 -4.71 33.93 -29.82
C ASN A 76 -4.70 33.99 -28.28
N TYR A 77 -5.18 32.93 -27.60
CA TYR A 77 -5.24 32.89 -26.13
C TYR A 77 -3.87 33.12 -25.49
N LYS A 78 -2.80 32.61 -26.11
CA LYS A 78 -1.44 32.67 -25.55
C LYS A 78 -0.91 34.10 -25.37
N ASP A 79 -1.39 35.05 -26.15
CA ASP A 79 -1.00 36.47 -26.02
C ASP A 79 -1.74 37.18 -24.88
N GLN A 80 -2.79 36.55 -24.34
CA GLN A 80 -3.72 37.13 -23.36
C GLN A 80 -3.57 36.53 -21.95
N VAL A 81 -2.94 35.35 -21.80
CA VAL A 81 -2.64 34.74 -20.50
C VAL A 81 -1.19 34.98 -20.08
N SER A 82 -0.97 35.23 -18.79
CA SER A 82 0.37 35.46 -18.25
C SER A 82 1.27 34.22 -18.25
N PHE A 83 0.67 33.02 -18.19
CA PHE A 83 1.39 31.75 -18.12
C PHE A 83 0.76 30.70 -19.04
N PRO A 84 0.85 30.86 -20.38
CA PRO A 84 0.26 29.92 -21.31
C PRO A 84 0.96 28.57 -21.25
N ILE A 85 0.17 27.49 -21.22
CA ILE A 85 0.69 26.13 -21.41
C ILE A 85 0.96 25.93 -22.90
N SER A 86 2.15 25.44 -23.26
CA SER A 86 2.49 25.16 -24.67
C SER A 86 1.59 24.05 -25.25
N ASP A 87 1.32 24.08 -26.56
CA ASP A 87 0.46 23.07 -27.19
C ASP A 87 1.10 21.66 -27.12
N GLU A 88 2.43 21.59 -27.18
CA GLU A 88 3.20 20.37 -26.93
C GLU A 88 2.93 19.84 -25.52
N ARG A 89 3.03 20.70 -24.49
CA ARG A 89 2.73 20.32 -23.12
C ARG A 89 1.27 19.89 -22.94
N VAL A 90 0.32 20.53 -23.62
CA VAL A 90 -1.09 20.10 -23.62
C VAL A 90 -1.24 18.70 -24.23
N SER A 91 -0.51 18.40 -25.31
CA SER A 91 -0.47 17.06 -25.90
C SER A 91 0.09 16.03 -24.93
N ASP A 92 1.22 16.32 -24.28
CA ASP A 92 1.83 15.46 -23.27
C ASP A 92 0.89 15.19 -22.11
N ILE A 93 0.24 16.23 -21.59
CA ILE A 93 -0.75 16.12 -20.51
C ILE A 93 -1.88 15.18 -20.91
N ARG A 94 -2.40 15.27 -22.14
CA ARG A 94 -3.47 14.37 -22.62
C ARG A 94 -3.02 12.92 -22.67
N PHE A 95 -1.81 12.67 -23.18
CA PHE A 95 -1.24 11.33 -23.20
C PHE A 95 -1.04 10.80 -21.78
N GLN A 96 -0.47 11.63 -20.90
CA GLN A 96 -0.21 11.27 -19.51
C GLN A 96 -1.49 10.94 -18.76
N ILE A 97 -2.58 11.70 -18.93
CA ILE A 97 -3.90 11.39 -18.33
C ILE A 97 -4.36 9.99 -18.75
N ALA A 98 -4.28 9.67 -20.05
CA ALA A 98 -4.71 8.37 -20.56
C ALA A 98 -3.84 7.24 -20.00
N GLU A 99 -2.52 7.42 -19.98
CA GLU A 99 -1.57 6.46 -19.42
C GLU A 99 -1.90 6.17 -17.96
N VAL A 100 -1.92 7.21 -17.11
CA VAL A 100 -2.13 7.03 -15.67
C VAL A 100 -3.54 6.51 -15.36
N HIS A 101 -4.55 6.86 -16.15
CA HIS A 101 -5.89 6.29 -16.02
C HIS A 101 -5.87 4.76 -16.14
N TYR A 102 -5.18 4.22 -17.15
CA TYR A 102 -5.05 2.76 -17.30
C TYR A 102 -4.16 2.14 -16.23
N ARG A 103 -3.08 2.82 -15.80
CA ARG A 103 -2.25 2.37 -14.67
C ARG A 103 -3.03 2.24 -13.37
N ILE A 104 -3.91 3.21 -13.08
CA ILE A 104 -4.82 3.17 -11.92
C ILE A 104 -5.83 2.04 -12.08
N LYS A 105 -6.46 1.93 -13.25
CA LYS A 105 -7.45 0.88 -13.54
C LYS A 105 -6.91 -0.52 -13.31
N LEU A 106 -5.66 -0.78 -13.69
CA LEU A 106 -5.02 -2.07 -13.51
C LEU A 106 -4.61 -2.36 -12.06
N ARG A 107 -4.37 -1.31 -11.26
CA ARG A 107 -4.03 -1.45 -9.83
C ARG A 107 -5.27 -1.65 -8.98
N LEU A 108 -6.34 -0.93 -9.26
CA LEU A 108 -7.57 -1.00 -8.48
C LEU A 108 -8.20 -2.40 -8.54
N ASN A 109 -8.48 -2.95 -7.36
CA ASN A 109 -9.19 -4.22 -7.21
C ASN A 109 -10.65 -4.12 -7.70
N SER A 110 -11.01 -4.86 -8.76
CA SER A 110 -12.36 -4.91 -9.32
C SER A 110 -13.38 -5.63 -8.45
N GLU A 111 -12.99 -6.24 -7.33
CA GLU A 111 -13.92 -6.89 -6.40
C GLU A 111 -14.35 -5.95 -5.26
N GLU A 112 -13.60 -4.87 -5.01
CA GLU A 112 -13.88 -3.94 -3.92
C GLU A 112 -14.82 -2.81 -4.39
N ALA A 113 -15.97 -2.68 -3.73
CA ALA A 113 -16.99 -1.67 -4.08
C ALA A 113 -16.44 -0.23 -4.05
N GLU A 114 -15.59 0.08 -3.06
CA GLU A 114 -14.93 1.39 -2.97
C GLU A 114 -14.02 1.66 -4.18
N HIS A 115 -13.30 0.66 -4.67
CA HIS A 115 -12.43 0.81 -5.84
C HIS A 115 -13.24 0.97 -7.14
N LYS A 116 -14.36 0.24 -7.27
CA LYS A 116 -15.30 0.44 -8.38
C LYS A 116 -15.84 1.86 -8.39
N GLU A 117 -16.21 2.37 -7.22
CA GLU A 117 -16.76 3.71 -7.09
C GLU A 117 -15.72 4.80 -7.41
N LEU A 118 -14.48 4.65 -6.93
CA LEU A 118 -13.39 5.56 -7.32
C LEU A 118 -13.20 5.60 -8.84
N MET A 119 -13.16 4.43 -9.49
CA MET A 119 -13.06 4.34 -10.95
C MET A 119 -14.26 5.02 -11.64
N ARG A 120 -15.48 4.83 -11.12
CA ARG A 120 -16.69 5.49 -11.64
C ARG A 120 -16.58 7.01 -11.56
N LEU A 121 -16.11 7.55 -10.42
CA LEU A 121 -15.93 8.99 -10.22
C LEU A 121 -14.87 9.57 -11.17
N MET A 122 -13.74 8.89 -11.32
CA MET A 122 -12.68 9.29 -12.26
C MET A 122 -13.16 9.30 -13.71
N VAL A 123 -13.89 8.27 -14.14
CA VAL A 123 -14.51 8.22 -15.47
C VAL A 123 -15.55 9.34 -15.61
N GLY A 124 -16.31 9.63 -14.57
CA GLY A 124 -17.23 10.78 -14.52
C GLY A 124 -16.52 12.10 -14.80
N ALA A 125 -15.36 12.35 -14.19
CA ALA A 125 -14.57 13.55 -14.44
C ALA A 125 -14.08 13.63 -15.91
N ILE A 126 -13.68 12.51 -16.51
CA ILE A 126 -13.32 12.45 -17.95
C ILE A 126 -14.53 12.78 -18.83
N VAL A 127 -15.72 12.29 -18.47
CA VAL A 127 -16.96 12.59 -19.19
C VAL A 127 -17.30 14.08 -19.11
N GLU A 128 -17.19 14.70 -17.93
CA GLU A 128 -17.41 16.15 -17.78
C GLU A 128 -16.37 16.97 -18.58
N GLN A 129 -15.10 16.56 -18.58
CA GLN A 129 -14.06 17.18 -19.42
C GLN A 129 -14.41 17.11 -20.90
N ASN A 130 -14.91 15.97 -21.38
CA ASN A 130 -15.31 15.81 -22.78
C ASN A 130 -16.54 16.65 -23.14
N LYS A 131 -17.52 16.77 -22.23
CA LYS A 131 -18.68 17.66 -22.41
C LYS A 131 -18.24 19.11 -22.49
N MET A 132 -17.37 19.56 -21.60
CA MET A 132 -16.80 20.91 -21.61
C MET A 132 -16.09 21.20 -22.93
N ILE A 133 -15.29 20.25 -23.45
CA ILE A 133 -14.64 20.36 -24.77
C ILE A 133 -15.69 20.59 -25.87
N GLN A 134 -16.71 19.74 -25.93
CA GLN A 134 -17.72 19.75 -26.99
C GLN A 134 -18.59 21.01 -26.96
N GLN A 135 -18.98 21.46 -25.77
CA GLN A 135 -19.89 22.57 -25.57
C GLN A 135 -19.19 23.93 -25.48
N ARG A 136 -17.85 23.94 -25.50
CA ARG A 136 -17.02 25.12 -25.22
C ARG A 136 -17.40 25.79 -23.88
N GLY A 137 -17.66 24.97 -22.87
CA GLY A 137 -18.08 25.40 -21.53
C GLY A 137 -16.91 25.76 -20.60
N THR A 138 -17.25 26.12 -19.36
CA THR A 138 -16.28 26.37 -18.27
C THR A 138 -15.81 25.09 -17.60
N SER A 139 -14.67 25.15 -16.91
CA SER A 139 -14.05 24.00 -16.25
C SER A 139 -14.71 23.61 -14.93
N ASP A 140 -15.67 24.38 -14.42
CA ASP A 140 -16.24 24.23 -13.08
C ASP A 140 -16.79 22.82 -12.79
N ALA A 141 -17.55 22.25 -13.73
CA ALA A 141 -18.13 20.91 -13.56
C ALA A 141 -17.04 19.83 -13.53
N THR A 142 -16.05 19.93 -14.42
CA THR A 142 -14.90 19.02 -14.45
C THR A 142 -14.10 19.12 -13.15
N LEU A 143 -13.80 20.34 -12.68
CA LEU A 143 -13.01 20.53 -11.47
C LEU A 143 -13.74 20.00 -10.23
N LYS A 144 -15.06 20.19 -10.13
CA LYS A 144 -15.86 19.59 -9.05
C LYS A 144 -15.84 18.06 -9.11
N ALA A 145 -15.94 17.46 -10.29
CA ALA A 145 -15.87 16.02 -10.46
C ALA A 145 -14.48 15.45 -10.11
N LEU A 146 -13.41 16.18 -10.46
CA LEU A 146 -12.03 15.81 -10.08
C LEU A 146 -11.82 15.89 -8.57
N GLU A 147 -12.30 16.96 -7.92
CA GLU A 147 -12.18 17.12 -6.46
C GLU A 147 -12.93 16.01 -5.72
N LEU A 148 -14.16 15.70 -6.15
CA LEU A 148 -14.95 14.61 -5.57
C LEU A 148 -14.22 13.26 -5.69
N ALA A 149 -13.60 12.98 -6.83
CA ALA A 149 -12.82 11.75 -7.03
C ALA A 149 -11.55 11.73 -6.16
N ALA A 150 -10.87 12.87 -5.99
CA ALA A 150 -9.68 13.01 -5.16
C ALA A 150 -10.00 12.83 -3.67
N ASP A 151 -11.06 13.48 -3.19
CA ASP A 151 -11.56 13.33 -1.82
C ASP A 151 -11.94 11.89 -1.51
N TYR A 152 -12.53 11.20 -2.48
CA TYR A 152 -12.91 9.79 -2.35
C TYR A 152 -11.69 8.84 -2.36
N ALA A 153 -10.60 9.21 -3.03
CA ALA A 153 -9.38 8.39 -3.08
C ALA A 153 -8.62 8.38 -1.73
N SER A 154 -8.63 9.48 -0.99
CA SER A 154 -7.92 9.62 0.30
C SER A 154 -8.28 8.55 1.34
N PRO A 155 -9.57 8.28 1.67
CA PRO A 155 -9.94 7.25 2.62
C PRO A 155 -9.58 5.84 2.15
N ILE A 156 -9.62 5.56 0.84
CA ILE A 156 -9.20 4.28 0.26
C ILE A 156 -7.71 4.05 0.54
N LEU A 157 -6.85 5.02 0.22
CA LEU A 157 -5.42 4.93 0.50
C LEU A 157 -5.14 4.74 2.00
N LYS A 158 -5.91 5.40 2.87
CA LYS A 158 -5.79 5.24 4.33
C LYS A 158 -6.17 3.83 4.79
N LYS A 159 -7.23 3.26 4.21
CA LYS A 159 -7.69 1.90 4.50
C LYS A 159 -6.66 0.87 4.08
N GLU A 160 -6.11 0.98 2.87
CA GLU A 160 -5.04 0.08 2.39
C GLU A 160 -3.78 0.22 3.25
N TRP A 161 -3.41 1.43 3.66
CA TRP A 161 -2.28 1.64 4.57
C TRP A 161 -2.47 0.94 5.92
N ARG A 162 -3.69 0.98 6.48
CA ARG A 162 -4.02 0.24 7.70
C ARG A 162 -3.92 -1.27 7.49
N ARG A 163 -4.40 -1.78 6.35
CA ARG A 163 -4.30 -3.21 5.97
C ARG A 163 -2.84 -3.68 5.88
N VAL A 164 -1.94 -2.83 5.38
CA VAL A 164 -0.49 -3.09 5.37
C VAL A 164 0.08 -3.16 6.79
N LYS A 165 -0.26 -2.21 7.66
CA LYS A 165 0.23 -2.17 9.05
C LYS A 165 -0.25 -3.35 9.89
N GLU A 166 -1.45 -3.85 9.63
CA GLU A 166 -2.01 -4.98 10.38
C GLU A 166 -1.29 -6.30 10.08
N GLY A 167 -0.66 -6.43 8.90
CA GLY A 167 0.04 -7.64 8.46
C GLY A 167 -0.90 -8.82 8.18
N GLU A 168 -0.35 -9.93 7.69
CA GLU A 168 -1.17 -11.13 7.43
C GLU A 168 -1.52 -11.89 8.72
N ARG A 169 -2.47 -12.83 8.63
CA ARG A 169 -2.84 -13.68 9.79
C ARG A 169 -1.65 -14.50 10.32
N PRO A 170 -0.81 -15.15 9.49
CA PRO A 170 0.34 -15.90 9.98
C PRO A 170 1.33 -15.04 10.77
N PHE A 171 1.61 -13.81 10.32
CA PHE A 171 2.43 -12.85 11.08
C PHE A 171 1.88 -12.58 12.46
N ARG A 172 0.58 -12.29 12.55
CA ARG A 172 -0.08 -11.98 13.83
C ARG A 172 0.01 -13.15 14.80
N ILE A 173 -0.07 -14.38 14.29
CA ILE A 173 0.10 -15.60 15.10
C ILE A 173 1.55 -15.76 15.55
N ALA A 174 2.51 -15.69 14.63
CA ALA A 174 3.93 -15.82 14.94
C ALA A 174 4.39 -14.78 15.98
N ARG A 175 3.98 -13.52 15.81
CA ARG A 175 4.30 -12.41 16.71
C ARG A 175 3.64 -12.55 18.08
N ASN A 176 2.34 -12.83 18.13
CA ASN A 176 1.60 -12.73 19.39
C ASN A 176 1.62 -14.02 20.21
N TRP A 177 1.89 -15.18 19.60
CA TRP A 177 1.80 -16.49 20.28
C TRP A 177 3.12 -17.25 20.25
N MET A 178 3.75 -17.39 19.08
CA MET A 178 4.96 -18.23 18.97
C MET A 178 6.17 -17.60 19.64
N ALA A 179 6.44 -16.31 19.41
CA ALA A 179 7.57 -15.64 20.04
C ALA A 179 7.51 -15.66 21.59
N PRO A 180 6.37 -15.32 22.25
CA PRO A 180 6.24 -15.46 23.69
C PRO A 180 6.38 -16.91 24.18
N ALA A 181 5.81 -17.88 23.45
CA ALA A 181 5.93 -19.29 23.82
C ALA A 181 7.39 -19.77 23.80
N ILE A 182 8.18 -19.37 22.79
CA ILE A 182 9.61 -19.70 22.69
C ILE A 182 10.37 -19.11 23.89
N VAL A 183 10.09 -17.85 24.25
CA VAL A 183 10.72 -17.20 25.41
C VAL A 183 10.35 -17.92 26.71
N LEU A 184 9.07 -18.26 26.91
CA LEU A 184 8.61 -18.98 28.11
C LEU A 184 9.25 -20.37 28.23
N VAL A 185 9.32 -21.13 27.13
CA VAL A 185 9.98 -22.45 27.11
C VAL A 185 11.47 -22.32 27.41
N SER A 186 12.14 -21.32 26.82
CA SER A 186 13.57 -21.08 27.03
C SER A 186 13.87 -20.72 28.48
N VAL A 187 13.10 -19.78 29.06
CA VAL A 187 13.23 -19.38 30.47
C VAL A 187 12.90 -20.53 31.41
N GLY A 188 11.81 -21.27 31.14
CA GLY A 188 11.42 -22.43 31.94
C GLY A 188 12.51 -23.50 31.95
N PHE A 189 13.16 -23.76 30.82
CA PHE A 189 14.28 -24.69 30.74
C PHE A 189 15.50 -24.22 31.54
N ILE A 190 15.85 -22.93 31.45
CA ILE A 190 16.94 -22.34 32.25
C ILE A 190 16.64 -22.48 33.74
N VAL A 191 15.42 -22.16 34.16
CA VAL A 191 14.99 -22.28 35.57
C VAL A 191 15.06 -23.73 36.03
N LEU A 192 14.57 -24.70 35.25
CA LEU A 192 14.63 -26.13 35.59
C LEU A 192 16.06 -26.63 35.78
N ILE A 193 17.01 -26.16 34.97
CA ILE A 193 18.43 -26.45 35.15
C ILE A 193 18.95 -25.80 36.43
N TRP A 194 18.59 -24.54 36.68
CA TRP A 194 19.13 -23.75 37.81
C TRP A 194 18.57 -24.15 39.17
N THR A 195 17.29 -24.52 39.26
CA THR A 195 16.64 -24.95 40.52
C THR A 195 16.96 -26.38 40.94
N GLY A 196 17.85 -27.08 40.22
CA GLY A 196 18.47 -28.30 40.73
C GLY A 196 17.55 -29.52 40.85
N THR A 197 16.54 -29.66 39.98
CA THR A 197 15.85 -30.96 39.81
C THR A 197 16.77 -32.06 39.26
N PHE A 198 17.98 -31.68 38.83
CA PHE A 198 19.13 -32.56 38.66
C PHE A 198 20.21 -32.10 39.64
N LYS A 199 20.38 -32.80 40.76
CA LYS A 199 21.60 -32.65 41.57
C LYS A 199 22.75 -33.26 40.78
N ILE A 200 23.80 -32.47 40.55
CA ILE A 200 25.12 -32.93 40.09
C ILE A 200 25.83 -33.59 41.27
#